data_AF-A0A0R3QAN3-F1
#
_entry.id   AF-A0A0R3QAN3-F1
#
_cell.length_a   1.000
_cell.length_b   1.000
_cell.length_c   1.000
_cell.angle_alpha   90.00
_cell.angle_beta   90.00
_cell.angle_gamma   90.00
#
_symmetry.space_group_name_H-M   'P 1'
#
loop_
_entity.id
_entity.type
_entity.pdbx_description
1 polymer ?
#
loop_
_entity_poly.entity_id
_entity_poly.type
_entity_poly.pdbx_seq_one_letter_code
_entity_poly.pdbx_strand_id
1 'polypeptide(L)' 'MLITKQDRLLAIPKQDTIFQFALEGKIYLLFGNAFRFQPSLRAKKIFKNRCSIPFFLK' A
#
# COMPACT_ATOMS: atom_id res chain seq x y z
N MET A 1 -6.46 7.70 5.40
CA MET A 1 -7.93 7.83 5.30
C MET A 1 -8.27 8.16 3.86
N LEU A 2 -9.39 7.68 3.36
CA LEU A 2 -9.87 7.94 2.00
C LEU A 2 -11.21 8.66 2.10
N ILE A 3 -11.41 9.68 1.27
CA ILE A 3 -12.72 10.29 1.06
C ILE A 3 -13.40 9.58 -0.12
N THR A 4 -14.69 9.30 0.02
CA THR A 4 -15.50 8.66 -1.01
C THR A 4 -16.39 9.69 -1.72
N LYS A 5 -16.94 9.30 -2.87
CA LYS A 5 -17.90 10.15 -3.60
C LYS A 5 -19.20 10.39 -2.83
N GLN A 6 -19.52 9.55 -1.85
CA GLN A 6 -20.68 9.66 -0.96
C GLN A 6 -20.41 10.54 0.26
N ASP A 7 -19.39 11.40 0.21
CA ASP A 7 -18.96 12.27 1.31
C ASP A 7 -18.70 11.52 2.64
N ARG A 8 -18.21 10.28 2.52
CA ARG A 8 -17.86 9.44 3.66
C ARG A 8 -16.36 9.25 3.76
N LEU A 9 -15.83 9.39 4.97
CA LEU A 9 -14.46 9.03 5.30
C LEU A 9 -14.34 7.54 5.60
N LEU A 10 -13.36 6.88 4.98
CA LEU A 10 -13.01 5.49 5.22
C LEU A 10 -11.59 5.38 5.81
N ALA A 11 -11.48 4.59 6.88
CA ALA A 11 -10.22 4.20 7.49
C ALA A 11 -9.97 2.71 7.21
N ILE A 12 -9.23 2.44 6.13
CA ILE A 12 -8.87 1.06 5.74
C ILE A 12 -7.54 0.69 6.40
N PRO A 13 -7.46 -0.44 7.13
CA PRO A 13 -6.21 -0.91 7.69
C PRO A 13 -5.23 -1.30 6.58
N LYS A 14 -3.94 -1.03 6.79
CA LYS A 14 -2.88 -1.41 5.84
C LYS A 14 -2.46 -2.88 5.99
N GLN A 15 -2.72 -3.48 7.14
CA GLN A 15 -2.43 -4.88 7.41
C GLN A 15 -3.21 -5.76 6.43
N ASP A 16 -2.52 -6.63 5.71
CA ASP A 16 -3.09 -7.62 4.79
C ASP A 16 -4.02 -7.04 3.70
N THR A 17 -3.81 -5.77 3.34
CA THR A 17 -4.56 -5.07 2.29
C THR A 17 -3.69 -4.82 1.06
N ILE A 18 -4.26 -4.94 -0.14
CA ILE A 18 -3.63 -4.53 -1.41
C ILE A 18 -4.44 -3.36 -1.97
N PHE A 19 -3.75 -2.26 -2.28
CA PHE A 19 -4.35 -1.09 -2.92
C PHE A 19 -3.98 -1.09 -4.41
N GLN A 20 -4.97 -0.86 -5.28
CA GLN A 20 -4.77 -0.69 -6.71
C GLN A 20 -5.12 0.73 -7.10
N PHE A 21 -4.29 1.36 -7.93
CA PHE A 21 -4.55 2.70 -8.44
C PHE A 21 -4.05 2.89 -9.86
N ALA A 22 -4.70 3.78 -10.60
CA ALA A 22 -4.31 4.17 -11.95
C ALA A 22 -3.51 5.47 -11.92
N LEU A 23 -2.40 5.50 -12.65
CA LEU A 23 -1.58 6.69 -12.87
C LEU A 23 -1.00 6.62 -14.28
N GLU A 24 -1.17 7.69 -15.07
CA GLU A 24 -0.62 7.79 -16.44
C GLU A 24 -0.95 6.58 -17.34
N GLY A 25 -2.20 6.10 -17.28
CA GLY A 25 -2.66 4.95 -18.07
C GLY A 25 -2.10 3.59 -17.61
N LYS A 26 -1.34 3.55 -16.53
CA LYS A 26 -0.80 2.32 -15.94
C LYS A 26 -1.51 1.99 -14.62
N ILE A 27 -1.58 0.70 -14.33
CA ILE A 27 -2.14 0.18 -13.07
C ILE A 27 -0.97 -0.19 -12.15
N TYR A 28 -1.01 0.34 -10.94
CA TYR A 28 -0.03 0.05 -9.89
C TYR A 28 -0.68 -0.69 -8.73
N LEU A 29 0.08 -1.59 -8.12
CA LEU A 29 -0.29 -2.31 -6.91
C LEU A 29 0.60 -1.84 -5.75
N LEU A 30 -0.02 -1.49 -4.63
CA LEU A 30 0.64 -1.09 -3.40
C LEU A 30 0.25 -2.05 -2.27
N PHE A 31 1.23 -2.85 -1.83
CA PHE A 31 1.04 -3.84 -0.77
C PHE A 31 1.09 -3.21 0.62
N GLY A 32 -0.05 -3.18 1.31
CA GLY A 32 -0.26 -2.64 2.64
C GLY A 32 0.81 -3.02 3.67
N ASN A 33 1.16 -4.31 3.73
CA ASN A 33 2.17 -4.84 4.64
C ASN A 33 3.56 -4.20 4.45
N ALA A 34 3.90 -3.78 3.22
CA ALA A 34 5.19 -3.14 2.93
C ALA A 34 5.24 -1.67 3.39
N PHE A 35 4.09 -0.97 3.47
CA PHE A 35 4.03 0.46 3.81
C PHE A 35 3.25 0.79 5.10
N ARG A 36 2.99 -0.23 5.93
CA ARG A 36 2.33 -0.04 7.24
C ARG A 36 3.12 0.84 8.20
N PHE A 37 4.46 0.78 8.15
CA PHE A 37 5.35 1.57 8.98
C PHE A 37 5.36 3.06 8.62
N GLN A 38 5.75 3.91 9.58
CA GLN A 38 5.75 5.36 9.43
C GLN A 38 6.59 5.80 8.21
N PRO A 39 6.10 6.74 7.38
CA PRO A 39 6.80 7.17 6.16
C PRO A 39 8.23 7.65 6.39
N SER A 40 8.48 8.39 7.48
CA SER A 40 9.81 8.88 7.86
C SER A 40 10.82 7.74 8.07
N LEU A 41 10.37 6.59 8.57
CA LEU A 41 11.20 5.40 8.75
C LEU A 41 11.48 4.70 7.43
N ARG A 42 10.55 4.76 6.46
CA ARG A 42 10.69 4.14 5.13
C ARG A 42 11.70 4.85 4.25
N ALA A 43 11.78 6.18 4.36
CA ALA A 43 12.74 6.97 3.59
C ALA A 43 14.18 6.80 4.10
N LYS A 44 14.36 6.57 5.42
CA LYS A 44 15.68 6.52 6.06
C LYS A 44 16.31 5.13 6.09
N LYS A 45 15.50 4.06 6.17
CA LYS A 45 15.98 2.68 6.28
C LYS A 45 15.61 1.95 5.00
N ILE A 46 16.60 1.40 4.29
CA ILE A 46 16.37 0.38 3.26
C ILE A 46 15.64 -0.76 3.98
N PHE A 47 14.32 -0.80 3.85
CA PHE A 47 13.50 -1.81 4.48
C PHE A 47 13.89 -3.16 3.86
N LYS A 48 14.77 -3.91 4.52
CA LYS A 48 15.06 -5.33 4.23
C LYS A 48 13.86 -6.23 4.59
N ASN A 49 12.63 -5.70 4.53
CA ASN A 49 11.45 -6.49 4.85
C ASN A 49 11.22 -7.47 3.72
N ARG A 50 11.49 -8.74 4.03
CA ARG A 50 11.14 -9.92 3.26
C ARG A 50 9.62 -10.14 3.29
N CYS A 51 8.82 -9.13 2.95
CA CYS A 51 7.41 -9.38 2.68
C CYS A 51 7.35 -10.11 1.34
N SER A 52 7.09 -11.42 1.39
CA SER A 52 6.80 -12.20 0.20
C SER A 52 5.62 -11.53 -0.52
N ILE A 53 5.85 -11.13 -1.77
CA ILE A 53 4.76 -10.64 -2.62
C ILE A 53 3.96 -11.90 -3.01
N PRO A 54 2.70 -12.03 -2.59
CA PRO A 54 1.99 -13.31 -2.61
C PRO A 54 1.81 -13.95 -3.99
N PHE A 55 2.00 -13.19 -5.08
CA PHE A 55 1.68 -13.65 -6.44
C PHE A 55 2.79 -13.41 -7.48
N PHE A 56 3.99 -12.96 -7.09
CA PHE A 56 5.02 -12.59 -8.07
C PHE A 56 6.03 -13.71 -8.41
N LEU A 57 6.13 -14.76 -7.60
CA LEU A 57 6.99 -15.92 -7.87
C LEU A 57 6.09 -17.15 -8.04
N LYS A 58 5.98 -17.65 -9.28
CA LYS A 58 5.60 -19.02 -9.60
C LYS A 58 6.87 -19.76 -10.01
#